data_AF-A0A0M0C0L4-F1
#
_entry.id   AF-A0A0M0C0L4-F1
#
_cell.length_a   1.000
_cell.length_b   1.000
_cell.length_c   1.000
_cell.angle_alpha   90.00
_cell.angle_beta   90.00
_cell.angle_gamma   90.00
#
_symmetry.space_group_name_H-M   'P 1'
#
loop_
_entity.id
_entity.type
_entity.pdbx_description
1 polymer ?
#
loop_
_entity_poly.entity_id
_entity_poly.type
_entity_poly.pdbx_seq_one_letter_code
_entity_poly.pdbx_strand_id
1 'polypeptide(L)'
;MTGSIGSEPFTAILFQLVIGGIGGFLIGLTLRKIAKVALIIAVVVFALIFLAYINVVDVDYNGLFDIASRLVETFNPALNLIIPLLTHLPFIVSLCFGIFIGVRKVD
;
A
#
# COMPACT_ATOMS: atom_id res chain seq x y z
N MET A 1 6.71 -4.49 -45.52
CA MET A 1 6.76 -4.19 -44.08
C MET A 1 5.51 -3.41 -43.74
N THR A 2 4.41 -4.11 -43.53
CA THR A 2 3.09 -3.52 -43.29
C THR A 2 2.32 -4.49 -42.40
N GLY A 3 1.89 -4.02 -41.21
CA GLY A 3 1.00 -4.81 -40.35
C GLY A 3 0.92 -4.31 -38.91
N SER A 4 -0.15 -3.56 -38.62
CA SER A 4 -0.87 -3.52 -37.33
C SER A 4 -0.36 -2.65 -36.17
N ILE A 5 -0.23 -1.34 -36.42
CA ILE A 5 -0.34 -0.30 -35.37
C ILE A 5 -1.82 -0.01 -35.07
N GLY A 6 -2.50 -0.89 -34.36
CA GLY A 6 -3.92 -0.68 -34.02
C GLY A 6 -4.46 -1.52 -32.86
N SER A 7 -3.83 -2.64 -32.54
CA SER A 7 -4.27 -3.59 -31.49
C SER A 7 -3.36 -3.65 -30.26
N GLU A 8 -2.18 -3.05 -30.34
CA GLU A 8 -1.09 -3.14 -29.36
C GLU A 8 -1.38 -2.39 -28.05
N PRO A 9 -1.83 -1.11 -28.07
CA PRO A 9 -2.05 -0.37 -26.83
C PRO A 9 -3.28 -0.87 -26.08
N PHE A 10 -4.34 -1.28 -26.80
CA PHE A 10 -5.56 -1.81 -26.17
C PHE A 10 -5.32 -3.13 -25.45
N THR A 11 -4.49 -4.00 -26.03
CA THR A 11 -4.11 -5.28 -25.40
C THR A 11 -3.30 -5.05 -24.12
N ALA A 12 -2.36 -4.10 -24.13
CA ALA A 12 -1.58 -3.74 -22.96
C ALA A 12 -2.45 -3.12 -21.84
N ILE A 13 -3.37 -2.21 -22.19
CA ILE A 13 -4.31 -1.60 -21.24
C ILE A 13 -5.22 -2.67 -20.63
N LEU A 14 -5.73 -3.62 -21.42
CA LEU A 14 -6.60 -4.68 -20.94
C LEU A 14 -5.87 -5.64 -19.98
N PHE A 15 -4.63 -6.02 -20.30
CA PHE A 15 -3.79 -6.83 -19.41
C PHE A 15 -3.52 -6.13 -18.08
N GLN A 16 -3.19 -4.83 -18.14
CA GLN A 16 -2.87 -4.04 -16.97
C GLN A 16 -4.12 -3.76 -16.11
N LEU A 17 -5.29 -3.64 -16.74
CA LEU A 17 -6.59 -3.58 -16.07
C LEU A 17 -6.90 -4.89 -15.33
N VAL A 18 -6.73 -6.05 -15.97
CA VAL A 18 -7.03 -7.36 -15.35
C VAL A 18 -6.08 -7.64 -14.17
N ILE A 19 -4.78 -7.41 -14.35
CA ILE A 19 -3.78 -7.60 -13.30
C ILE A 19 -3.99 -6.60 -12.15
N GLY A 20 -4.25 -5.33 -12.45
CA GLY A 20 -4.56 -4.30 -11.45
C GLY A 20 -5.86 -4.57 -10.69
N GLY A 21 -6.88 -5.10 -11.36
CA GLY A 21 -8.18 -5.40 -10.76
C GLY A 21 -8.13 -6.60 -9.82
N ILE A 22 -7.47 -7.70 -10.23
CA ILE A 22 -7.25 -8.87 -9.38
C ILE A 22 -6.35 -8.50 -8.19
N GLY A 23 -5.25 -7.80 -8.45
CA GLY A 23 -4.37 -7.30 -7.38
C GLY A 23 -5.13 -6.42 -6.40
N GLY A 24 -5.89 -5.45 -6.90
CA GLY A 24 -6.70 -4.54 -6.10
C GLY A 24 -7.74 -5.26 -5.26
N PHE A 25 -8.37 -6.30 -5.79
CA PHE A 25 -9.33 -7.11 -5.04
C PHE A 25 -8.68 -7.85 -3.86
N LEU A 26 -7.52 -8.48 -4.05
CA LEU A 26 -6.77 -9.13 -2.97
C LEU A 26 -6.30 -8.12 -1.91
N ILE A 27 -5.85 -6.95 -2.35
CA ILE A 27 -5.38 -5.87 -1.48
C ILE A 27 -6.55 -5.32 -0.66
N GLY A 28 -7.70 -5.06 -1.29
CA GLY A 28 -8.93 -4.62 -0.60
C GLY A 28 -9.39 -5.61 0.48
N LEU A 29 -9.26 -6.91 0.21
CA LEU A 29 -9.55 -7.99 1.17
C LEU A 29 -8.57 -7.99 2.37
N THR A 30 -7.28 -7.78 2.08
CA THR A 30 -6.22 -7.76 3.10
C THR A 30 -6.25 -6.46 3.93
N LEU A 31 -6.70 -5.36 3.33
CA LEU A 31 -6.72 -4.03 3.93
C LEU A 31 -7.54 -3.97 5.23
N ARG A 32 -8.68 -4.68 5.34
CA ARG A 32 -9.44 -4.76 6.61
C ARG A 32 -8.65 -5.42 7.74
N LYS A 33 -7.85 -6.45 7.44
CA LYS A 33 -6.99 -7.11 8.45
C LYS A 33 -5.88 -6.17 8.90
N ILE A 34 -5.23 -5.49 7.95
CA ILE A 34 -4.17 -4.52 8.23
C ILE A 34 -4.74 -3.33 9.01
N ALA A 35 -5.95 -2.85 8.68
CA ALA A 35 -6.61 -1.76 9.39
C ALA A 35 -6.85 -2.08 10.88
N LYS A 36 -7.26 -3.32 11.21
CA LYS A 36 -7.37 -3.74 12.62
C LYS A 36 -6.02 -3.71 13.34
N VAL A 37 -4.95 -4.20 12.69
CA VAL A 37 -3.60 -4.17 13.25
C VAL A 37 -3.08 -2.73 13.38
N ALA A 38 -3.31 -1.88 12.38
CA ALA A 38 -2.94 -0.47 12.39
C ALA A 38 -3.65 0.28 13.52
N LEU A 39 -4.91 -0.03 13.80
CA LEU A 39 -5.65 0.54 14.93
C LEU A 39 -5.03 0.14 16.27
N ILE A 40 -4.64 -1.13 16.43
CA ILE A 40 -3.93 -1.60 17.64
C ILE A 40 -2.59 -0.86 17.78
N ILE A 41 -1.80 -0.76 16.71
CA ILE A 41 -0.52 -0.03 16.71
C ILE A 41 -0.73 1.44 17.06
N ALA A 42 -1.75 2.09 16.49
CA ALA A 42 -2.06 3.49 16.79
C ALA A 42 -2.39 3.69 18.28
N VAL A 43 -3.17 2.80 18.88
CA VAL A 43 -3.47 2.83 20.33
C VAL A 43 -2.20 2.63 21.16
N VAL A 44 -1.33 1.70 20.78
CA VAL A 44 -0.05 1.45 21.48
C VAL A 44 0.86 2.67 21.41
N VAL A 45 1.03 3.27 20.23
CA VAL A 45 1.85 4.47 20.02
C VAL A 45 1.27 5.65 20.81
N PHE A 46 -0.06 5.80 20.81
CA PHE A 46 -0.75 6.83 21.58
C PHE A 46 -0.51 6.66 23.09
N ALA A 47 -0.59 5.43 23.60
CA ALA A 47 -0.29 5.15 25.00
C ALA A 47 1.18 5.43 25.36
N LEU A 48 2.12 5.11 24.47
CA LEU A 48 3.54 5.41 24.66
C LEU A 48 3.81 6.92 24.76
N ILE A 49 3.20 7.71 23.85
CA ILE A 49 3.31 9.17 23.85
C ILE A 49 2.70 9.76 25.13
N PHE A 50 1.55 9.25 25.55
CA PHE A 50 0.90 9.68 26.79
C PHE A 50 1.78 9.40 28.02
N LEU A 51 2.42 8.22 28.07
CA LEU A 51 3.30 7.81 29.15
C LEU A 51 4.61 8.61 29.19
N ALA A 52 5.15 8.94 28.02
CA ALA A 52 6.30 9.83 27.87
C ALA A 52 5.97 11.27 28.30
N TYR A 53 4.77 11.76 27.96
CA TYR A 53 4.32 13.10 28.35
C TYR A 53 4.25 13.29 29.87
N ILE A 54 3.76 12.27 30.59
CA ILE A 54 3.73 12.29 32.06
C ILE A 54 5.10 11.98 32.69
N ASN A 55 6.19 11.92 31.90
CA ASN A 55 7.57 11.65 32.34
C ASN A 55 7.73 10.33 33.10
N VAL A 56 6.85 9.34 32.88
CA VAL A 56 6.94 8.02 33.51
C VAL A 56 7.88 7.09 32.73
N VAL A 57 8.08 7.33 31.43
CA VAL A 57 9.02 6.61 30.57
C VAL A 57 9.89 7.60 29.81
N ASP A 58 11.22 7.43 29.92
CA ASP A 58 12.20 8.10 29.08
C ASP A 58 12.23 7.42 27.71
N VAL A 59 11.85 8.15 26.66
CA VAL A 59 11.82 7.63 25.29
C VAL A 59 13.06 8.12 24.56
N ASP A 60 13.97 7.21 24.24
CA ASP A 60 15.10 7.49 23.35
C ASP A 60 14.60 7.64 21.90
N TYR A 61 14.33 8.90 21.53
CA TYR A 61 13.92 9.26 20.17
C TYR A 61 14.97 8.94 19.11
N ASN A 62 16.25 8.87 19.50
CA ASN A 62 17.36 8.61 18.59
C ASN A 62 17.39 7.13 18.19
N GLY A 63 17.24 6.23 19.16
CA GLY A 63 17.06 4.80 18.91
C GLY A 63 15.77 4.49 18.14
N LEU A 64 14.68 5.21 18.43
CA LEU A 64 13.41 5.07 17.70
C LEU A 64 13.54 5.50 16.23
N PHE A 65 14.27 6.58 15.97
CA PHE A 65 14.55 7.06 14.63
C PHE A 65 15.41 6.07 13.83
N ASP A 66 16.42 5.45 14.44
CA ASP A 66 17.27 4.44 13.80
C ASP A 66 16.49 3.17 13.40
N ILE A 67 15.60 2.71 14.28
CA ILE A 67 14.72 1.57 13.95
C ILE A 67 13.75 1.95 12.82
N ALA A 68 13.19 3.16 12.85
CA ALA A 68 12.29 3.65 11.82
C ALA A 68 13.00 3.81 10.46
N SER A 69 14.22 4.35 10.44
CA SER A 69 15.00 4.52 9.21
C SER A 69 15.37 3.16 8.60
N ARG A 70 15.83 2.20 9.41
CA ARG A 70 16.12 0.82 8.95
C ARG A 70 14.90 0.13 8.36
N LEU A 71 13.73 0.35 8.95
CA LEU A 71 12.47 -0.16 8.42
C LEU A 71 12.15 0.45 7.05
N VAL A 72 12.27 1.77 6.92
CA VAL A 72 12.07 2.49 5.66
C VAL A 72 13.06 2.03 4.59
N GLU A 73 14.34 1.89 4.92
CA GLU A 73 15.38 1.40 4.01
C GLU A 73 15.11 -0.02 3.52
N THR A 74 14.57 -0.88 4.39
CA THR A 74 14.16 -2.26 4.03
C THR A 74 12.99 -2.26 3.04
N PHE A 75 12.05 -1.33 3.17
CA PHE A 75 10.90 -1.21 2.25
C PHE A 75 11.22 -0.40 0.98
N ASN A 76 12.23 0.47 0.99
CA ASN A 76 12.66 1.28 -0.14
C ASN A 76 12.80 0.50 -1.47
N PRO A 77 13.45 -0.69 -1.54
CA PRO A 77 13.53 -1.46 -2.78
C PRO A 77 12.16 -1.94 -3.29
N ALA A 78 11.25 -2.31 -2.38
CA ALA A 78 9.89 -2.68 -2.76
C ALA A 78 9.11 -1.47 -3.29
N LEU A 79 9.25 -0.31 -2.66
CA LEU A 79 8.61 0.93 -3.12
C LEU A 79 9.11 1.35 -4.51
N ASN A 80 10.40 1.21 -4.79
CA ASN A 80 10.97 1.54 -6.09
C ASN A 80 10.47 0.64 -7.24
N LEU A 81 10.03 -0.59 -6.93
CA LEU A 81 9.37 -1.48 -7.89
C LEU A 81 7.88 -1.15 -8.07
N ILE A 82 7.23 -0.62 -7.03
CA ILE A 82 5.80 -0.26 -7.03
C ILE A 82 5.56 1.11 -7.70
N ILE A 83 6.49 2.06 -7.59
CA ILE A 83 6.39 3.41 -8.19
C ILE A 83 6.16 3.38 -9.72
N PRO A 84 6.93 2.61 -10.52
CA PRO A 84 6.65 2.47 -11.95
C PRO A 84 5.26 1.90 -12.22
N LEU A 85 4.84 0.88 -11.46
CA LEU A 85 3.50 0.27 -11.57
C LEU A 85 2.38 1.28 -11.29
N LEU A 86 2.57 2.16 -10.30
CA LEU A 86 1.65 3.26 -9.98
C LEU A 86 1.68 4.39 -11.01
N THR A 87 2.77 4.60 -11.74
CA THR A 87 2.84 5.66 -12.76
C THR A 87 1.88 5.40 -13.94
N HIS A 88 1.45 4.14 -14.14
CA HIS A 88 0.50 3.78 -15.17
C HIS A 88 -0.94 4.05 -14.72
N LEU A 89 -1.55 5.11 -15.28
CA LEU A 89 -2.96 5.48 -15.05
C LEU A 89 -3.97 4.29 -15.10
N PRO A 90 -3.95 3.39 -16.11
CA PRO A 90 -4.92 2.29 -16.18
C PRO A 90 -4.75 1.27 -15.06
N PHE A 91 -3.54 1.13 -14.51
CA PHE A 91 -3.28 0.27 -13.35
C PHE A 91 -3.92 0.85 -12.09
N ILE A 92 -3.71 2.14 -11.80
CA ILE A 92 -4.32 2.79 -10.62
C ILE A 92 -5.84 2.72 -10.68
N VAL A 93 -6.42 3.02 -11.84
CA VAL A 93 -7.89 3.02 -12.02
C VAL A 93 -8.45 1.63 -11.73
N SER A 94 -7.84 0.58 -12.27
CA SER A 94 -8.29 -0.79 -12.01
C SER A 94 -8.02 -1.25 -10.57
N LEU A 95 -6.87 -0.86 -10.01
CA LEU A 95 -6.49 -1.16 -8.64
C LEU A 95 -7.47 -0.53 -7.64
N CYS A 96 -7.76 0.77 -7.77
CA CYS A 96 -8.75 1.46 -6.93
C CYS A 96 -10.14 0.86 -7.08
N PHE A 97 -10.56 0.51 -8.30
CA PHE A 97 -11.85 -0.12 -8.55
C PHE A 97 -11.94 -1.53 -7.93
N GLY A 98 -10.88 -2.32 -8.06
CA GLY A 98 -10.73 -3.64 -7.45
C GLY A 98 -10.71 -3.58 -5.92
N ILE A 99 -9.98 -2.62 -5.34
CA ILE A 99 -9.97 -2.35 -3.90
C ILE A 99 -11.39 -2.01 -3.45
N PHE A 100 -12.03 -1.01 -4.08
CA PHE A 100 -13.36 -0.53 -3.70
C PHE A 100 -14.42 -1.63 -3.69
N ILE A 101 -14.40 -2.52 -4.69
CA ILE A 101 -15.26 -3.71 -4.74
C ILE A 101 -14.88 -4.71 -3.65
N GLY A 102 -13.59 -4.96 -3.44
CA GLY A 102 -13.08 -5.89 -2.43
C GLY A 102 -13.44 -5.49 -0.99
N VAL A 103 -13.44 -4.20 -0.66
CA VAL A 103 -13.82 -3.73 0.69
C VAL A 103 -15.33 -3.78 0.94
N ARG A 104 -16.15 -3.64 -0.11
CA ARG A 104 -17.62 -3.62 -0.03
C ARG A 104 -18.29 -4.99 -0.02
N LYS A 105 -17.65 -6.02 -0.58
CA LYS A 105 -18.29 -7.34 -0.75
C LYS A 105 -18.24 -8.23 0.49
N VAL A 106 -17.73 -7.71 1.61
CA VAL A 106 -17.69 -8.37 2.93
C VAL A 106 -18.38 -7.47 3.95
N ASP A 107 -19.65 -7.17 3.69
CA ASP A 107 -20.64 -6.72 4.69
C ASP A 107 -21.94 -7.50 4.46
#